data_AF-A0A386RCF3-F1
#
_entry.id   AF-A0A386RCF3-F1
#
_cell.length_a   1.000
_cell.length_b   1.000
_cell.length_c   1.000
_cell.angle_alpha   90.00
_cell.angle_beta   90.00
_cell.angle_gamma   90.00
#
_symmetry.space_group_name_H-M   'P 1'
#
loop_
_entity.id
_entity.type
_entity.pdbx_description
1 polymer ?
#
loop_
_entity_poly.entity_id
_entity_poly.type
_entity_poly.pdbx_seq_one_letter_code
_entity_poly.pdbx_strand_id
1 'polypeptide(L)' 'MEFTGNRLRQLSGKAVETLARIMDSEEATPTEQTRAAKIVLDSAFQVANQQDILDRLDKLESEAAEQDES' A
#
# COMPACT_ATOMS: atom_id res chain seq x y z
N MET A 1 -3.22 -20.06 -6.37
CA MET A 1 -3.18 -18.82 -5.57
C MET A 1 -2.93 -17.56 -6.40
N GLU A 2 -2.22 -17.62 -7.54
CA GLU A 2 -1.98 -16.46 -8.42
C GLU A 2 -3.25 -15.73 -8.88
N PHE A 3 -4.33 -16.46 -9.19
CA PHE A 3 -5.60 -15.88 -9.64
C PHE A 3 -6.23 -14.94 -8.59
N THR A 4 -6.15 -15.32 -7.31
CA THR A 4 -6.69 -14.51 -6.20
C THR A 4 -5.87 -13.25 -5.99
N GLY A 5 -4.54 -13.33 -6.10
CA GLY A 5 -3.64 -12.18 -5.98
C GLY A 5 -3.86 -11.16 -7.11
N ASN A 6 -4.02 -11.63 -8.34
CA ASN A 6 -4.29 -10.76 -9.49
C ASN A 6 -5.66 -10.07 -9.38
N ARG A 7 -6.70 -10.81 -8.95
CA ARG A 7 -8.03 -10.24 -8.75
C ARG A 7 -8.04 -9.20 -7.63
N LEU A 8 -7.34 -9.48 -6.53
CA LEU A 8 -7.21 -8.53 -5.42
C LEU A 8 -6.50 -7.24 -5.85
N ARG A 9 -5.41 -7.36 -6.61
CA ARG A 9 -4.66 -6.21 -7.15
C ARG A 9 -5.51 -5.32 -8.06
N GLN A 10 -6.36 -5.92 -8.90
CA GLN A 10 -7.29 -5.16 -9.74
C GLN A 10 -8.34 -4.42 -8.90
N LEU A 11 -8.91 -5.08 -7.89
CA LEU A 11 -9.91 -4.48 -7.02
C LEU A 11 -9.33 -3.35 -6.17
N SER A 12 -8.10 -3.50 -5.66
CA SER A 12 -7.43 -2.45 -4.90
C SER A 12 -7.12 -1.23 -5.77
N GLY A 13 -6.65 -1.43 -7.02
CA GLY A 13 -6.45 -0.33 -7.97
C GLY A 13 -7.75 0.46 -8.21
N LYS A 14 -8.85 -0.24 -8.47
CA LYS A 14 -10.17 0.40 -8.63
C LYS A 14 -10.62 1.16 -7.37
N ALA A 15 -10.36 0.61 -6.18
CA ALA A 15 -10.71 1.27 -4.93
C ALA A 15 -9.92 2.58 -4.75
N VAL A 16 -8.62 2.56 -5.02
CA VAL A 16 -7.76 3.76 -4.96
C VAL A 16 -8.22 4.82 -5.97
N GLU A 17 -8.49 4.44 -7.22
CA GLU A 17 -9.05 5.37 -8.22
C GLU A 17 -10.38 5.97 -7.80
N THR A 18 -11.24 5.18 -7.15
CA THR A 18 -12.54 5.66 -6.68
C THR A 18 -12.37 6.69 -5.56
N LEU A 19 -11.48 6.43 -4.60
CA LEU A 19 -11.18 7.36 -3.52
C LEU A 19 -10.58 8.66 -4.06
N ALA A 20 -9.65 8.58 -5.03
CA ALA A 20 -9.11 9.77 -5.69
C ALA A 20 -10.21 10.61 -6.36
N ARG A 21 -11.13 9.97 -7.11
CA ARG A 21 -12.26 10.69 -7.71
C ARG A 21 -13.18 11.33 -6.69
N ILE A 22 -13.41 10.69 -5.54
CA ILE A 22 -14.22 11.29 -4.47
C ILE A 22 -13.52 12.53 -3.90
N MET A 23 -12.20 12.48 -3.70
CA MET A 23 -11.41 13.60 -3.19
C MET A 23 -11.45 14.81 -4.12
N ASP A 24 -11.46 14.58 -5.44
CA ASP A 24 -11.48 15.64 -6.45
C ASP A 24 -12.90 16.04 -6.91
N SER A 25 -13.95 15.39 -6.40
CA SER A 25 -15.33 15.64 -6.83
C SER A 25 -15.92 16.87 -6.17
N GLU A 26 -16.43 17.80 -6.98
CA GLU A 26 -17.20 18.97 -6.51
C GLU A 26 -18.58 18.59 -5.94
N GLU A 27 -19.09 17.39 -6.28
CA GLU A 27 -20.37 16.87 -5.78
C GLU A 27 -20.24 16.19 -4.42
N ALA A 28 -19.01 15.85 -4.01
CA ALA A 28 -18.75 15.21 -2.71
C ALA A 28 -18.75 16.25 -1.59
N THR A 29 -19.30 15.86 -0.43
CA THR A 29 -19.22 16.71 0.76
C THR A 29 -17.78 16.77 1.28
N PRO A 30 -17.40 17.86 1.99
CA PRO A 30 -16.07 17.95 2.61
C PRO A 30 -15.74 16.77 3.53
N THR A 31 -16.76 16.20 4.20
CA THR A 31 -16.61 15.03 5.07
C THR A 31 -16.27 13.77 4.26
N GLU A 32 -16.88 13.58 3.10
CA GLU A 32 -16.60 12.43 2.21
C GLU A 32 -15.19 12.54 1.62
N GLN A 33 -14.81 13.72 1.14
CA GLN A 33 -13.44 14.00 0.66
C GLN A 33 -12.41 13.74 1.76
N THR A 34 -12.65 14.25 2.97
CA THR A 34 -11.75 14.04 4.12
C THR A 34 -11.65 12.56 4.50
N ARG A 35 -12.77 11.83 4.50
CA ARG A 35 -12.78 10.39 4.78
C ARG A 35 -12.01 9.62 3.71
N ALA A 36 -12.18 9.95 2.43
CA ALA A 36 -11.44 9.33 1.33
C ALA A 36 -9.93 9.59 1.46
N ALA A 37 -9.53 10.83 1.75
CA ALA A 37 -8.15 11.20 2.00
C ALA A 37 -7.54 10.42 3.18
N LYS A 38 -8.28 10.32 4.29
CA LYS A 38 -7.84 9.54 5.46
C LYS A 38 -7.59 8.08 5.12
N ILE A 39 -8.49 7.44 4.38
CA ILE A 39 -8.33 6.03 3.97
C ILE A 39 -7.05 5.84 3.14
N VAL A 40 -6.78 6.76 2.20
CA VAL A 40 -5.57 6.72 1.38
C VAL A 40 -4.31 6.89 2.23
N LEU A 41 -4.30 7.86 3.14
CA LEU A 41 -3.17 8.12 4.04
C LEU A 41 -2.88 6.95 4.98
N ASP A 42 -3.91 6.39 5.61
CA ASP A 42 -3.77 5.22 6.50
C ASP A 42 -3.17 4.03 5.74
N SER A 43 -3.64 3.80 4.51
CA SER A 43 -3.13 2.73 3.64
C SER A 43 -1.68 2.98 3.21
N ALA A 44 -1.35 4.22 2.84
CA ALA A 44 0.00 4.59 2.43
C ALA A 44 1.00 4.44 3.58
N PHE A 45 0.62 4.83 4.80
CA PHE A 45 1.45 4.65 5.99
C PHE A 45 1.70 3.16 6.28
N GLN A 46 0.67 2.33 6.15
CA GLN A 46 0.82 0.89 6.33
C GLN A 46 1.76 0.27 5.29
N VAL A 47 1.65 0.66 4.02
CA VAL A 47 2.55 0.19 2.94
C VAL A 47 3.98 0.63 3.21
N ALA A 48 4.21 1.88 3.62
CA ALA A 48 5.55 2.37 3.93
C ALA A 48 6.20 1.58 5.07
N ASN A 49 5.46 1.28 6.13
CA ASN A 49 5.96 0.45 7.24
C ASN A 49 6.26 -0.99 6.80
N GLN A 50 5.44 -1.57 5.94
CA GLN A 50 5.69 -2.91 5.40
C GLN A 50 6.94 -2.92 4.53
N GLN A 51 7.16 -1.88 3.72
CA GLN A 51 8.35 -1.76 2.89
C GLN A 51 9.61 -1.64 3.74
N ASP A 52 9.61 -0.80 4.80
CA ASP A 52 10.75 -0.69 5.73
C ASP A 52 11.11 -2.05 6.36
N ILE A 53 10.10 -2.83 6.75
CA ILE A 53 10.32 -4.17 7.31
C ILE A 53 10.95 -5.10 6.26
N LEU A 54 10.45 -5.09 5.02
CA LEU A 54 11.01 -5.91 3.94
C LEU A 54 12.45 -5.52 3.63
N ASP A 55 12.74 -4.22 3.48
CA ASP A 55 14.10 -3.74 3.21
C ASP A 55 15.09 -4.14 4.32
N ARG A 56 14.63 -4.12 5.58
CA ARG A 56 15.42 -4.58 6.72
C ARG A 56 15.63 -6.08 6.75
N LEU A 57 14.64 -6.87 6.32
CA LEU A 57 14.78 -8.32 6.19
C LEU A 57 15.78 -8.67 5.09
N ASP A 58 15.65 -8.06 3.91
CA ASP A 58 16.56 -8.27 2.77
C ASP A 58 18.02 -7.95 3.16
N LYS A 59 18.22 -6.89 3.95
CA LYS A 59 19.54 -6.54 4.49
C LYS A 59 20.07 -7.62 5.43
N LEU A 60 19.25 -8.09 6.38
CA LEU A 60 19.66 -9.13 7.34
C LEU A 60 19.96 -10.46 6.64
N GLU A 61 19.16 -10.83 5.64
CA GLU A 61 19.37 -12.03 4.83
C GLU A 61 20.68 -11.94 4.03
N SER A 62 21.01 -10.76 3.50
CA SER A 62 22.28 -10.53 2.80
C SER A 62 23.48 -10.62 3.74
N GLU A 63 23.41 -9.98 4.92
CA GLU A 63 24.49 -10.05 5.92
C GLU A 63 24.72 -11.48 6.44
N ALA A 64 23.64 -12.26 6.60
CA ALA A 64 23.74 -13.66 7.01
C ALA A 64 24.39 -14.53 5.92
N ALA A 65 24.03 -14.31 4.65
CA ALA A 65 24.63 -15.03 3.53
C ALA A 65 26.15 -14.76 3.42
N GLU A 66 26.58 -13.52 3.62
CA GLU A 66 28.02 -13.15 3.62
C GLU A 66 28.80 -13.81 4.78
N GLN A 67 28.16 -14.06 5.92
CA GLN A 67 28.77 -14.73 7.07
C GLN A 67 28.88 -16.25 6.88
N ASP A 68 27.94 -16.88 6.18
CA ASP A 68 28.00 -18.32 5.87
C ASP A 68 29.07 -18.66 4.82
N GLU A 69 29.50 -17.68 4.02
CA GLU A 69 30.58 -17.83 3.01
C GLU A 69 31.99 -17.56 3.55
N SER A 70 32.12 -17.10 4.81
CA SER A 70 33.39 -16.73 5.47
C SER A 70 33.91 -17.80 6.44
#